data_AF-A0A1X6Z2J3-F1
#
_entry.id   AF-A0A1X6Z2J3-F1
#
_cell.length_a   1.000
_cell.length_b   1.000
_cell.length_c   1.000
_cell.angle_alpha   90.00
_cell.angle_beta   90.00
_cell.angle_gamma   90.00
#
_symmetry.space_group_name_H-M   'P 1'
#
loop_
_entity.id
_entity.type
_entity.pdbx_description
1 polymer ?
#
loop_
_entity_poly.entity_id
_entity_poly.type
_entity_poly.pdbx_seq_one_letter_code
_entity_poly.pdbx_strand_id
1 'polypeptide(L)'
;MWYGLTMRNLVLSTALALAAAPAAAETLLCLGMQPGFMLTIEGDTVAFDYAGDGQFELDPPLPARGLSYSRHTLVTARQRWPLYLEGRDCAALGATFPVSVEIGVPVRSRVEPFSGCCTWRD
;
A
#
# COMPACT_ATOMS: atom_id res chain seq x y z
N MET A 1 -57.75 -19.30 37.09
CA MET A 1 -57.78 -18.23 36.06
C MET A 1 -56.55 -17.36 36.26
N TRP A 2 -55.53 -17.56 35.41
CA TRP A 2 -54.36 -16.69 35.24
C TRP A 2 -54.72 -15.72 34.08
N TYR A 3 -54.28 -14.46 34.00
CA TYR A 3 -52.92 -14.00 33.69
C TYR A 3 -52.73 -12.55 34.15
N GLY A 4 -51.61 -12.26 34.83
CA GLY A 4 -51.11 -10.90 35.01
C GLY A 4 -50.15 -10.55 33.87
N LEU A 5 -50.42 -9.45 33.16
CA LEU A 5 -49.49 -8.86 32.20
C LEU A 5 -48.51 -7.93 32.94
N THR A 6 -47.24 -8.30 33.02
CA THR A 6 -46.15 -7.41 33.41
C THR A 6 -45.54 -6.76 32.16
N MET A 7 -45.66 -5.44 32.07
CA MET A 7 -44.99 -4.58 31.08
C MET A 7 -43.47 -4.74 31.19
N ARG A 8 -42.82 -5.21 30.12
CA ARG A 8 -41.35 -5.15 29.97
C ARG A 8 -40.96 -3.75 29.48
N ASN A 9 -40.27 -3.00 30.34
CA ASN A 9 -39.54 -1.79 29.98
C ASN A 9 -38.48 -2.12 28.91
N LEU A 10 -38.66 -1.61 27.70
CA LEU A 10 -37.64 -1.58 26.66
C LEU A 10 -36.75 -0.36 26.90
N VAL A 11 -35.64 -0.57 27.63
CA VAL A 11 -34.55 0.41 27.69
C VAL A 11 -33.77 0.29 26.39
N LEU A 12 -33.98 1.24 25.50
CA LEU A 12 -33.27 1.36 24.23
C LEU A 12 -31.89 1.99 24.51
N SER A 13 -30.86 1.16 24.69
CA SER A 13 -29.48 1.64 24.78
C SER A 13 -29.04 2.12 23.39
N THR A 14 -29.05 3.43 23.17
CA THR A 14 -28.41 4.08 22.02
C THR A 14 -26.90 3.88 22.13
N ALA A 15 -26.38 2.83 21.50
CA ALA A 15 -24.95 2.64 21.31
C ALA A 15 -24.45 3.77 20.40
N LEU A 16 -23.75 4.74 21.00
CA LEU A 16 -22.99 5.77 20.31
C LEU A 16 -21.86 5.07 19.56
N ALA A 17 -22.07 4.76 18.28
CA ALA A 17 -21.02 4.32 17.40
C ALA A 17 -20.06 5.50 17.22
N LEU A 18 -18.95 5.50 17.97
CA LEU A 18 -17.79 6.32 17.65
C LEU A 18 -17.37 5.91 16.23
N ALA A 19 -17.67 6.76 15.25
CA ALA A 19 -17.08 6.67 13.93
C ALA A 19 -15.58 6.92 14.11
N ALA A 20 -14.81 5.85 14.25
CA ALA A 20 -13.37 5.92 14.10
C ALA A 20 -13.14 6.44 12.68
N ALA A 21 -12.68 7.68 12.56
CA ALA A 21 -12.20 8.19 11.28
C ALA A 21 -11.16 7.19 10.77
N PRO A 22 -11.23 6.77 9.49
CA PRO A 22 -10.19 5.93 8.93
C PRO A 22 -8.86 6.66 9.15
N ALA A 23 -7.90 6.00 9.79
CA ALA A 23 -6.54 6.50 9.83
C ALA A 23 -6.13 6.80 8.38
N ALA A 24 -5.56 7.99 8.15
CA ALA A 24 -5.04 8.35 6.84
C ALA A 24 -4.15 7.21 6.34
N ALA A 25 -4.43 6.71 5.14
CA ALA A 25 -3.69 5.58 4.59
C ALA A 25 -2.25 6.04 4.34
N GLU A 26 -1.29 5.37 4.98
CA GLU A 26 0.12 5.68 4.77
C GLU A 26 0.45 5.45 3.29
N THR A 27 0.96 6.48 2.65
CA THR A 27 1.30 6.45 1.23
C THR A 27 2.82 6.39 1.06
N LEU A 28 3.31 5.52 0.19
CA LEU A 28 4.72 5.46 -0.18
C LEU A 28 4.89 6.01 -1.61
N LEU A 29 5.64 7.10 -1.74
CA LEU A 29 5.97 7.73 -3.02
C LEU A 29 7.39 7.39 -3.42
N CYS A 30 7.56 6.78 -4.60
CA CYS A 30 8.81 6.27 -5.11
C CYS A 30 9.16 6.88 -6.47
N LEU A 31 10.45 7.11 -6.69
CA LEU A 31 11.02 7.63 -7.93
C LEU A 31 12.21 6.78 -8.35
N GLY A 32 12.19 6.29 -9.59
CA GLY A 32 13.34 5.66 -10.24
C GLY A 32 13.95 6.56 -11.30
N MET A 33 15.27 6.50 -11.48
CA MET A 33 15.99 7.35 -12.45
C MET A 33 16.50 6.59 -13.68
N GLN A 34 16.80 5.29 -13.53
CA GLN A 34 17.37 4.47 -14.61
C GLN A 34 16.85 3.03 -14.52
N PRO A 35 15.74 2.69 -15.19
CA PRO A 35 14.88 3.57 -16.00
C PRO A 35 14.03 4.56 -15.16
N GLY A 36 13.53 5.61 -15.81
CA GLY A 36 12.68 6.62 -15.17
C GLY A 36 11.28 6.07 -14.88
N PHE A 37 10.79 6.24 -13.65
CA PHE A 37 9.41 5.89 -13.27
C PHE A 37 8.94 6.65 -12.02
N MET A 38 7.62 6.71 -11.86
CA MET A 38 6.95 7.11 -10.61
C MET A 38 6.10 5.95 -10.09
N LEU A 39 6.14 5.72 -8.78
CA LEU A 39 5.32 4.69 -8.14
C LEU A 39 4.71 5.22 -6.83
N THR A 40 3.42 5.01 -6.66
CA THR A 40 2.66 5.36 -5.45
C THR A 40 2.03 4.09 -4.91
N ILE A 41 2.26 3.78 -3.63
CA ILE A 41 1.63 2.66 -2.94
C ILE A 41 0.74 3.22 -1.82
N GLU A 42 -0.52 2.84 -1.80
CA GLU A 42 -1.48 3.17 -0.75
C GLU A 42 -2.23 1.88 -0.35
N GLY A 43 -1.93 1.35 0.83
CA GLY A 43 -2.50 0.07 1.28
C GLY A 43 -2.14 -1.08 0.32
N ASP A 44 -3.15 -1.62 -0.36
CA ASP A 44 -3.01 -2.70 -1.35
C ASP A 44 -3.01 -2.20 -2.80
N THR A 45 -3.04 -0.88 -3.03
CA THR A 45 -3.15 -0.29 -4.36
C THR A 45 -1.82 0.34 -4.77
N VAL A 46 -1.40 0.12 -6.03
CA VAL A 46 -0.18 0.69 -6.60
C VAL A 46 -0.48 1.37 -7.92
N ALA A 47 -0.19 2.67 -7.98
CA ALA A 47 -0.07 3.38 -9.24
C ALA A 47 1.39 3.34 -9.69
N PHE A 48 1.67 2.78 -10.86
CA PHE A 48 3.02 2.66 -11.41
C PHE A 48 3.05 3.20 -12.84
N ASP A 49 3.69 4.35 -13.02
CA ASP A 49 3.90 4.98 -14.33
C ASP A 49 5.17 4.40 -14.95
N TYR A 50 5.01 3.24 -15.59
CA TYR A 50 6.02 2.64 -16.44
C TYR A 50 5.38 2.07 -17.71
N ALA A 51 5.79 2.63 -18.85
CA ALA A 51 5.29 2.26 -20.19
C ALA A 51 3.76 2.46 -20.37
N GLY A 52 3.22 3.47 -19.67
CA GLY A 52 1.80 3.79 -19.59
C GLY A 52 1.31 3.64 -18.16
N ASP A 53 0.60 4.64 -17.64
CA ASP A 53 0.05 4.63 -16.28
C ASP A 53 -0.75 3.35 -16.01
N GLY A 54 -0.36 2.60 -14.98
CA GLY A 54 -1.04 1.37 -14.56
C GLY A 54 -1.44 1.39 -13.10
N GLN A 55 -2.59 0.79 -12.79
CA GLN A 55 -3.04 0.51 -11.43
C GLN A 55 -2.92 -1.00 -11.18
N PHE A 56 -2.32 -1.37 -10.07
CA PHE A 56 -1.97 -2.74 -9.70
C PHE A 56 -2.36 -3.01 -8.24
N GLU A 57 -2.61 -4.27 -7.91
CA GLU A 57 -2.77 -4.71 -6.52
C GLU A 57 -1.40 -5.11 -5.95
N LEU A 58 -1.17 -4.81 -4.66
CA LEU A 58 0.01 -5.20 -3.91
C LEU A 58 -0.34 -6.32 -2.91
N ASP A 59 0.36 -7.44 -3.05
CA ASP A 59 0.13 -8.62 -2.22
C ASP A 59 1.44 -9.11 -1.56
N PRO A 60 1.57 -9.06 -0.21
CA PRO A 60 0.59 -8.52 0.74
C PRO A 60 0.49 -6.98 0.66
N PRO A 61 -0.49 -6.34 1.32
CA PRO A 61 -0.59 -4.88 1.41
C PRO A 61 0.66 -4.23 2.03
N LEU A 62 0.83 -2.93 1.78
CA LEU A 62 1.93 -2.12 2.30
C LEU A 62 1.99 -2.20 3.84
N PRO A 63 3.15 -2.51 4.45
CA PRO A 63 3.30 -2.51 5.89
C PRO A 63 3.33 -1.08 6.43
N ALA A 64 3.18 -0.93 7.74
CA ALA A 64 3.39 0.35 8.40
C ALA A 64 4.85 0.85 8.25
N ARG A 65 5.04 2.16 8.43
CA ARG A 65 6.36 2.81 8.54
C ARG A 65 7.34 2.06 9.44
N GLY A 66 8.63 2.15 9.10
CA GLY A 66 9.71 1.54 9.88
C GLY A 66 10.07 0.11 9.48
N LEU A 67 9.64 -0.35 8.30
CA LEU A 67 10.06 -1.63 7.74
C LEU A 67 11.59 -1.68 7.57
N SER A 68 12.21 -2.82 7.89
CA SER A 68 13.61 -3.09 7.50
C SER A 68 13.66 -3.70 6.10
N TYR A 69 12.80 -4.66 5.82
CA TYR A 69 12.65 -5.30 4.53
C TYR A 69 11.25 -5.90 4.40
N SER A 70 10.64 -5.79 3.22
CA SER A 70 9.41 -6.49 2.90
C SER A 70 9.37 -6.94 1.44
N ARG A 71 8.75 -8.09 1.21
CA ARG A 71 8.56 -8.67 -0.12
C ARG A 71 7.08 -8.66 -0.46
N HIS A 72 6.79 -8.20 -1.66
CA HIS A 72 5.46 -8.06 -2.22
C HIS A 72 5.39 -8.59 -3.64
N THR A 73 4.17 -8.64 -4.16
CA THR A 73 3.87 -8.93 -5.55
C THR A 73 2.97 -7.84 -6.08
N LEU A 74 3.35 -7.20 -7.18
CA LEU A 74 2.42 -6.43 -8.00
C LEU A 74 1.61 -7.40 -8.85
N VAL A 75 0.30 -7.42 -8.63
CA VAL A 75 -0.64 -8.26 -9.35
C VAL A 75 -1.23 -7.44 -10.49
N THR A 76 -1.00 -7.89 -11.71
CA THR A 76 -1.58 -7.32 -12.93
C THR A 76 -2.64 -8.27 -13.48
N ALA A 77 -3.42 -7.83 -14.47
CA ALA A 77 -4.41 -8.69 -15.11
C ALA A 77 -3.82 -9.93 -15.82
N ARG A 78 -2.50 -9.94 -16.09
CA ARG A 78 -1.84 -11.01 -16.87
C ARG A 78 -0.64 -11.63 -16.17
N GLN A 79 -0.08 -10.98 -15.17
CA GLN A 79 1.23 -11.29 -14.63
C GLN A 79 1.32 -10.94 -13.15
N ARG A 80 2.35 -11.47 -12.51
CA ARG A 80 2.71 -11.17 -11.12
C ARG A 80 4.17 -10.73 -11.12
N TRP A 81 4.46 -9.53 -10.63
CA TRP A 81 5.80 -8.96 -10.64
C TRP A 81 6.32 -8.87 -9.21
N PRO A 82 7.51 -9.40 -8.90
CA PRO A 82 8.07 -9.27 -7.56
C PRO A 82 8.38 -7.79 -7.28
N LEU A 83 8.05 -7.33 -6.08
CA LEU A 83 8.40 -6.01 -5.54
C LEU A 83 9.07 -6.20 -4.19
N TYR A 84 10.16 -5.49 -3.96
CA TYR A 84 10.90 -5.50 -2.70
C TYR A 84 11.00 -4.08 -2.16
N LEU A 85 10.71 -3.89 -0.88
CA LEU A 85 10.96 -2.66 -0.14
C LEU A 85 12.05 -2.94 0.88
N GLU A 86 13.00 -2.02 1.00
CA GLU A 86 14.07 -2.09 1.98
C GLU A 86 14.22 -0.74 2.67
N GLY A 87 14.18 -0.75 4.00
CA GLY A 87 14.44 0.42 4.84
C GLY A 87 15.94 0.71 4.86
N ARG A 88 16.43 1.27 3.76
CA ARG A 88 17.80 1.75 3.60
C ARG A 88 17.78 3.10 2.91
N ASP A 89 18.72 3.96 3.33
CA ASP A 89 18.91 5.25 2.71
C ASP A 89 19.35 5.08 1.25
N CYS A 90 18.72 5.84 0.37
CA CYS A 90 19.11 5.92 -1.03
C CYS A 90 18.98 7.34 -1.57
N ALA A 91 19.85 7.69 -2.51
CA ALA A 91 19.93 9.05 -3.06
C ALA A 91 19.25 9.14 -4.43
N ALA A 92 18.35 10.11 -4.58
CA ALA A 92 17.72 10.45 -5.85
C ALA A 92 17.45 11.95 -5.92
N LEU A 93 17.56 12.57 -7.10
CA LEU A 93 17.21 13.99 -7.31
C LEU A 93 17.84 14.98 -6.29
N GLY A 94 19.05 14.69 -5.78
CA GLY A 94 19.74 15.52 -4.80
C GLY A 94 19.22 15.42 -3.36
N ALA A 95 18.32 14.47 -3.06
CA ALA A 95 17.81 14.18 -1.72
C ALA A 95 18.11 12.74 -1.29
N THR A 96 18.06 12.49 0.03
CA THR A 96 18.15 11.14 0.61
C THR A 96 16.76 10.70 1.04
N PHE A 97 16.43 9.46 0.70
CA PHE A 97 15.14 8.82 0.92
C PHE A 97 15.32 7.59 1.81
N PRO A 98 14.44 7.35 2.80
CA PRO A 98 14.64 6.31 3.82
C PRO A 98 14.33 4.88 3.35
N VAL A 99 13.74 4.72 2.17
CA VAL A 99 13.31 3.42 1.63
C VAL A 99 13.77 3.30 0.19
N SER A 100 14.28 2.13 -0.18
CA SER A 100 14.50 1.77 -1.58
C SER A 100 13.47 0.74 -2.03
N VAL A 101 13.07 0.82 -3.30
CA VAL A 101 12.20 -0.16 -3.95
C VAL A 101 12.94 -0.85 -5.10
N GLU A 102 12.67 -2.13 -5.29
CA GLU A 102 13.06 -2.87 -6.49
C GLU A 102 11.87 -3.65 -7.04
N ILE A 103 11.64 -3.58 -8.35
CA ILE A 103 10.55 -4.25 -9.04
C ILE A 103 11.13 -5.09 -10.17
N GLY A 104 10.80 -6.38 -10.23
CA GLY A 104 11.17 -7.24 -11.35
C GLY A 104 10.15 -7.14 -12.48
N VAL A 105 10.38 -6.25 -13.44
CA VAL A 105 9.44 -6.00 -14.54
C VAL A 105 9.69 -6.95 -15.70
N PRO A 106 8.69 -7.74 -16.16
CA PRO A 106 8.83 -8.58 -17.33
C PRO A 106 8.89 -7.75 -18.62
N VAL A 107 10.04 -7.77 -19.29
CA VAL A 107 10.27 -7.10 -20.58
C VAL A 107 10.59 -8.16 -21.63
N ARG A 108 9.62 -8.40 -22.53
CA ARG A 108 9.67 -9.44 -23.56
C ARG A 108 9.86 -10.85 -22.96
N SER A 109 11.09 -11.34 -22.95
CA SER A 109 11.50 -12.67 -22.49
C SER A 109 12.48 -12.62 -21.30
N ARG A 110 12.67 -11.45 -20.70
CA ARG A 110 13.55 -11.23 -19.54
C ARG A 110 12.82 -10.49 -18.43
N VAL A 111 13.38 -10.54 -17.24
CA VAL A 111 12.96 -9.70 -16.10
C VAL A 111 14.02 -8.62 -15.94
N GLU A 112 13.61 -7.36 -16.00
CA GLU A 112 14.48 -6.20 -15.81
C GLU A 112 14.22 -5.59 -14.43
N PRO A 113 15.27 -5.28 -13.65
CA PRO A 113 15.10 -4.66 -12.34
C PRO A 113 14.84 -3.16 -12.48
N PHE A 114 13.81 -2.69 -11.77
CA PHE A 114 13.42 -1.29 -11.67
C PHE A 114 13.66 -0.84 -10.25
N SER A 115 14.73 -0.08 -10.04
CA SER A 115 15.13 0.38 -8.71
C SER A 115 14.78 1.86 -8.51
N GLY A 116 14.28 2.21 -7.33
CA GLY A 116 13.89 3.57 -7.00
C GLY A 116 14.06 3.90 -5.51
N CYS A 117 13.88 5.18 -5.21
CA CYS A 117 13.95 5.74 -3.87
C CYS A 117 12.59 6.26 -3.44
N CYS A 118 12.22 6.01 -2.19
CA CYS A 118 10.88 6.22 -1.69
C CYS A 118 10.84 7.03 -0.40
N THR A 119 9.80 7.85 -0.25
CA THR A 119 9.46 8.53 0.99
C THR A 119 8.02 8.25 1.38
N TRP A 120 7.76 8.29 2.67
CA TRP A 120 6.41 8.21 3.19
C TRP A 120 5.69 9.56 3.13
N ARG A 121 4.38 9.51 2.91
CA ARG A 121 3.45 10.64 2.99
C ARG A 121 2.26 10.29 3.86
N ASP A 122 1.73 11.32 4.51
CA ASP A 122 0.50 11.31 5.30
C ASP A 122 -0.66 11.84 4.45
#